data_AF-A0A2M8N8H3-F1
#
_entry.id   AF-A0A2M8N8H3-F1
#
_cell.length_a   1.000
_cell.length_b   1.000
_cell.length_c   1.000
_cell.angle_alpha   90.00
_cell.angle_beta   90.00
_cell.angle_gamma   90.00
#
_symmetry.space_group_name_H-M   'P 1'
#
loop_
_entity.id
_entity.type
_entity.pdbx_description
1 polymer ?
#
loop_
_entity_poly.entity_id
_entity_poly.type
_entity_poly.pdbx_seq_one_letter_code
_entity_poly.pdbx_strand_id
1 'polypeptide(L)'
;MPESYLTQFMNVAQGVTHAERGLAVDNHANIIKANNIDPSTIDSEEFQTFAMPNLRQAMTLGEPIITNNVITDLSQAPTTNTNFTNLRIAVALPIPGHGAIYLDRRVRDGVITKQTIDKLMQLAQFVEENQFQIKNEDELFQLYQELT
;
A
#
# COMPACT_ATOMS: atom_id res chain seq x y z
N MET A 1 -22.71 -5.22 5.92
CA MET A 1 -22.42 -4.06 5.04
C MET A 1 -21.57 -4.59 3.91
N PRO A 2 -21.83 -4.25 2.64
CA PRO A 2 -20.89 -4.58 1.56
C PRO A 2 -19.53 -3.94 1.87
N GLU A 3 -18.44 -4.66 1.61
CA GLU A 3 -17.09 -4.08 1.74
C GLU A 3 -16.90 -2.97 0.72
N SER A 4 -16.16 -1.92 1.10
CA SER A 4 -15.89 -0.82 0.18
C SER A 4 -14.95 -1.27 -0.94
N TYR A 5 -15.09 -0.68 -2.13
CA TYR A 5 -14.18 -0.90 -3.26
C TYR A 5 -12.70 -0.76 -2.82
N LEU A 6 -12.38 0.24 -1.99
CA LEU A 6 -11.02 0.44 -1.50
C LEU A 6 -10.51 -0.73 -0.65
N THR A 7 -11.39 -1.34 0.16
CA THR A 7 -11.06 -2.54 0.96
C THR A 7 -10.80 -3.73 0.05
N GLN A 8 -11.67 -3.96 -0.94
CA GLN A 8 -11.52 -5.04 -1.91
C GLN A 8 -10.23 -4.88 -2.73
N PHE A 9 -9.95 -3.65 -3.18
CA PHE A 9 -8.71 -3.31 -3.88
C PHE A 9 -7.48 -3.56 -3.03
N MET A 10 -7.49 -3.14 -1.76
CA MET A 10 -6.41 -3.42 -0.82
C MET A 10 -6.17 -4.93 -0.67
N ASN A 11 -7.23 -5.73 -0.54
CA ASN A 11 -7.12 -7.18 -0.38
C ASN A 11 -6.53 -7.86 -1.62
N VAL A 12 -6.99 -7.48 -2.82
CA VAL A 12 -6.41 -7.96 -4.09
C VAL A 12 -4.95 -7.53 -4.22
N ALA A 13 -4.65 -6.26 -3.96
CA ALA A 13 -3.29 -5.72 -4.04
C ALA A 13 -2.36 -6.42 -3.04
N GLN A 14 -2.81 -6.67 -1.81
CA GLN A 14 -2.07 -7.42 -0.80
C GLN A 14 -1.81 -8.85 -1.27
N GLY A 15 -2.80 -9.51 -1.89
CA GLY A 15 -2.68 -10.86 -2.43
C GLY A 15 -1.62 -10.97 -3.54
N VAL A 16 -1.67 -10.08 -4.54
CA VAL A 16 -0.75 -10.13 -5.70
C VAL A 16 0.66 -9.64 -5.39
N THR A 17 0.81 -8.75 -4.41
CA THR A 17 2.13 -8.28 -3.94
C THR A 17 2.74 -9.18 -2.87
N HIS A 18 1.93 -10.10 -2.32
CA HIS A 18 2.21 -10.85 -1.10
C HIS A 18 2.69 -9.93 0.05
N ALA A 19 2.08 -8.75 0.15
CA ALA A 19 2.36 -7.83 1.25
C ALA A 19 1.89 -8.44 2.58
N GLU A 20 2.72 -8.30 3.62
CA GLU A 20 2.39 -8.82 4.94
C GLU A 20 1.29 -7.97 5.59
N ARG A 21 1.36 -6.65 5.39
CA ARG A 21 0.46 -5.68 6.00
C ARG A 21 -0.22 -4.82 4.93
N GLY A 22 -1.47 -4.47 5.20
CA GLY A 22 -2.29 -3.60 4.36
C GLY A 22 -3.03 -2.54 5.19
N LEU A 23 -3.11 -1.32 4.69
CA LEU A 23 -3.93 -0.24 5.27
C LEU A 23 -4.63 0.51 4.15
N ALA A 24 -5.94 0.71 4.26
CA ALA A 24 -6.75 1.50 3.35
C ALA A 24 -7.20 2.78 4.06
N VAL A 25 -7.01 3.93 3.41
CA VAL A 25 -7.42 5.24 3.92
C VAL A 25 -8.27 6.00 2.90
N ASP A 26 -9.25 6.77 3.39
CA ASP A 26 -10.07 7.64 2.53
C ASP A 26 -9.28 8.86 2.02
N ASN A 27 -9.95 9.71 1.23
CA ASN A 27 -9.37 10.97 0.69
C ASN A 27 -8.90 11.96 1.77
N HIS A 28 -9.33 11.82 3.02
CA HIS A 28 -8.91 12.65 4.16
C HIS A 28 -7.82 11.96 5.01
N ALA A 29 -7.33 10.81 4.55
CA ALA A 29 -6.42 9.92 5.26
C ALA A 29 -7.01 9.31 6.55
N ASN A 30 -8.35 9.19 6.65
CA ASN A 30 -8.98 8.41 7.71
C ASN A 30 -8.87 6.93 7.39
N ILE A 31 -8.55 6.11 8.39
CA ILE A 31 -8.39 4.67 8.22
C ILE A 31 -9.76 4.02 8.00
N ILE A 32 -9.92 3.31 6.89
CA ILE A 32 -11.10 2.50 6.57
C ILE A 32 -10.89 1.06 7.03
N LYS A 33 -9.72 0.49 6.75
CA LYS A 33 -9.39 -0.90 7.04
C LYS A 33 -7.89 -1.06 7.28
N ALA A 34 -7.53 -1.93 8.22
CA ALA A 34 -6.17 -2.40 8.41
C ALA A 34 -6.16 -3.94 8.42
N ASN A 35 -5.19 -4.55 7.73
CA ASN A 35 -4.93 -5.97 7.69
C ASN A 35 -3.53 -6.24 8.25
N ASN A 36 -3.44 -7.08 9.29
CA ASN A 36 -2.19 -7.45 9.96
C ASN A 36 -1.39 -6.24 10.48
N ILE A 37 -2.08 -5.18 10.88
CA ILE A 37 -1.51 -4.03 11.58
C ILE A 37 -2.31 -3.85 12.87
N ASP A 38 -1.65 -4.03 14.01
CA ASP A 38 -2.29 -3.80 15.30
C ASP A 38 -2.53 -2.30 15.51
N PRO A 39 -3.63 -1.90 16.19
CA PRO A 39 -3.91 -0.49 16.47
C PRO A 39 -2.76 0.25 17.13
N SER A 40 -2.04 -0.39 18.06
CA SER A 40 -0.85 0.18 18.69
C SER A 40 0.29 0.48 17.73
N THR A 41 0.41 -0.28 16.64
CA THR A 41 1.38 0.00 15.57
C THR A 41 0.93 1.20 14.76
N ILE A 42 -0.37 1.30 14.44
CA ILE A 42 -0.93 2.45 13.73
C ILE A 42 -0.70 3.74 14.52
N ASP A 43 -0.91 3.70 15.83
CA ASP A 43 -0.75 4.85 16.72
C ASP A 43 0.70 5.18 17.06
N SER A 44 1.66 4.33 16.65
CA SER A 44 3.08 4.56 16.92
C SER A 44 3.63 5.74 16.13
N GLU A 45 4.57 6.48 16.74
CA GLU A 45 5.26 7.59 16.07
C GLU A 45 6.00 7.11 14.81
N GLU A 46 6.62 5.93 14.84
CA GLU A 46 7.29 5.33 13.67
C GLU A 46 6.33 5.18 12.50
N PHE A 47 5.15 4.61 12.72
CA PHE A 47 4.17 4.42 11.65
C PHE A 47 3.58 5.75 11.17
N GLN A 48 3.28 6.68 12.07
CA GLN A 48 2.73 8.00 11.75
C GLN A 48 3.71 8.90 11.00
N THR A 49 5.02 8.74 11.24
CA THR A 49 6.07 9.50 10.54
C THR A 49 6.55 8.82 9.26
N PHE A 50 6.34 7.50 9.13
CA PHE A 50 6.71 6.74 7.95
C PHE A 50 5.54 6.52 6.99
N ALA A 51 4.50 5.79 7.38
CA ALA A 51 3.45 5.34 6.45
C ALA A 51 2.50 6.48 6.04
N MET A 52 2.04 7.28 6.99
CA MET A 52 1.02 8.32 6.73
C MET A 52 1.50 9.44 5.79
N PRO A 53 2.74 9.95 5.88
CA PRO A 53 3.23 10.94 4.93
C PRO A 53 3.33 10.38 3.51
N ASN A 54 3.76 9.12 3.35
CA ASN A 54 3.82 8.47 2.05
C ASN A 54 2.42 8.27 1.43
N LEU A 55 1.42 7.90 2.24
CA LEU A 55 0.02 7.84 1.80
C LEU A 55 -0.50 9.21 1.32
N ARG A 56 -0.26 10.27 2.11
CA ARG A 56 -0.67 11.63 1.74
C ARG A 56 0.04 12.12 0.49
N GLN A 57 1.33 11.82 0.35
CA GLN A 57 2.13 12.18 -0.82
C GLN A 57 1.63 11.46 -2.06
N ALA A 58 1.36 10.15 -1.98
CA ALA A 58 0.80 9.37 -3.07
C ALA A 58 -0.53 9.95 -3.56
N MET A 59 -1.45 10.26 -2.63
CA MET A 59 -2.73 10.89 -2.97
C MET A 59 -2.57 12.28 -3.60
N THR A 60 -1.60 13.06 -3.13
CA THR A 60 -1.34 14.42 -3.64
C THR A 60 -0.77 14.39 -5.06
N LEU A 61 0.13 13.45 -5.34
CA LEU A 61 0.78 13.33 -6.64
C LEU A 61 -0.06 12.53 -7.65
N GLY A 62 -0.96 11.67 -7.18
CA GLY A 62 -1.65 10.70 -8.03
C GLY A 62 -0.73 9.58 -8.53
N GLU A 63 0.45 9.42 -7.93
CA GLU A 63 1.48 8.45 -8.31
C GLU A 63 1.85 7.53 -7.14
N PRO A 64 2.27 6.28 -7.41
CA PRO A 64 2.72 5.36 -6.37
C PRO A 64 4.03 5.85 -5.71
N ILE A 65 4.09 5.76 -4.38
CA ILE A 65 5.32 5.99 -3.61
C ILE A 65 5.90 4.67 -3.17
N ILE A 66 7.12 4.37 -3.58
CA ILE A 66 7.88 3.15 -3.21
C ILE A 66 9.04 3.58 -2.32
N THR A 67 9.11 3.03 -1.11
CA THR A 67 10.13 3.43 -0.13
C THR A 67 10.48 2.30 0.83
N ASN A 68 11.35 2.59 1.79
CA ASN A 68 11.70 1.68 2.88
C ASN A 68 11.81 2.43 4.20
N ASN A 69 11.66 1.70 5.31
CA ASN A 69 11.68 2.26 6.66
C ASN A 69 13.10 2.54 7.22
N VAL A 70 14.16 2.46 6.41
CA VAL A 70 15.55 2.68 6.85
C VAL A 70 15.99 4.15 6.79
N ILE A 71 15.08 5.09 6.53
CA ILE A 71 15.43 6.51 6.60
C ILE A 71 15.42 6.98 8.06
N THR A 72 16.58 6.94 8.70
CA THR A 72 16.94 7.83 9.82
C THR A 72 18.43 8.19 9.73
N ASP A 73 18.69 9.35 9.15
CA ASP A 73 19.89 10.17 9.37
C ASP A 73 21.27 9.53 9.04
N LEU A 74 21.92 9.98 7.95
CA LEU A 74 23.32 9.63 7.64
C LEU A 74 24.30 9.99 8.78
N SER A 75 23.92 10.89 9.69
CA SER A 75 24.72 11.24 10.87
C SER A 75 24.61 10.25 12.04
N GLN A 76 23.66 9.31 12.00
CA GLN A 76 23.42 8.25 12.99
C GLN A 76 23.90 6.87 12.51
N ALA A 77 24.72 6.81 11.45
CA ALA A 77 25.23 5.58 10.88
C ALA A 77 25.95 4.72 11.95
N PRO A 78 25.42 3.54 12.31
CA PRO A 78 26.05 2.68 13.33
C PRO A 78 27.36 2.10 12.76
N THR A 79 28.45 2.18 13.53
CA THR A 79 29.75 1.58 13.19
C THR A 79 29.81 0.06 13.37
N THR A 80 28.66 -0.57 13.63
CA THR A 80 28.54 -1.99 13.95
C THR A 80 27.28 -2.54 13.31
N ASN A 81 27.45 -3.57 12.45
CA ASN A 81 26.41 -4.39 11.82
C ASN A 81 25.01 -4.23 12.45
N THR A 82 24.27 -3.23 12.01
CA THR A 82 22.87 -3.06 12.42
C THR A 82 22.10 -4.17 11.75
N ASN A 83 21.48 -5.02 12.56
CA ASN A 83 20.75 -6.17 12.07
C ASN A 83 19.54 -5.65 11.27
N PHE A 84 19.60 -5.70 9.94
CA PHE A 84 18.55 -5.28 8.99
C PHE A 84 17.29 -6.17 9.05
N THR A 85 17.10 -6.94 10.12
CA THR A 85 16.01 -7.90 10.31
C THR A 85 14.62 -7.27 10.15
N ASN A 86 14.50 -5.97 10.42
CA ASN A 86 13.24 -5.22 10.37
C ASN A 86 13.14 -4.25 9.18
N LEU A 87 14.05 -4.33 8.21
CA LEU A 87 13.95 -3.55 6.99
C LEU A 87 12.72 -3.99 6.18
N ARG A 88 11.84 -3.04 5.88
CA ARG A 88 10.62 -3.23 5.11
C ARG A 88 10.63 -2.36 3.86
N ILE A 89 10.17 -2.93 2.76
CA ILE A 89 9.74 -2.14 1.60
C ILE A 89 8.26 -1.84 1.78
N ALA A 90 7.91 -0.59 1.57
CA ALA A 90 6.55 -0.10 1.61
C ALA A 90 6.16 0.54 0.29
N VAL A 91 4.89 0.41 -0.06
CA VAL A 91 4.29 1.03 -1.22
C VAL A 91 3.01 1.73 -0.77
N ALA A 92 2.89 3.02 -1.08
CA ALA A 92 1.62 3.75 -1.02
C ALA A 92 1.08 3.91 -2.43
N LEU A 93 -0.15 3.46 -2.67
CA LEU A 93 -0.84 3.49 -3.96
C LEU A 93 -2.07 4.41 -3.85
N PRO A 94 -2.15 5.49 -4.63
CA PRO A 94 -3.36 6.29 -4.70
C PRO A 94 -4.42 5.56 -5.53
N ILE A 95 -5.66 5.62 -5.08
CA ILE A 95 -6.82 5.08 -5.79
C ILE A 95 -7.72 6.28 -6.14
N PRO A 96 -7.73 6.73 -7.41
CA PRO A 96 -8.44 7.93 -7.85
C PRO A 96 -9.88 7.96 -7.34
N GLY A 97 -10.31 9.10 -6.80
CA GLY A 97 -11.68 9.27 -6.27
C GLY A 97 -11.96 8.60 -4.92
N HIS A 98 -11.14 7.65 -4.47
CA HIS A 98 -11.44 6.81 -3.30
C HIS A 98 -10.50 7.01 -2.10
N GLY A 99 -9.22 7.29 -2.33
CA GLY A 99 -8.22 7.49 -1.28
C GLY A 99 -6.89 6.85 -1.64
N ALA A 100 -6.32 6.07 -0.72
CA ALA A 100 -5.07 5.34 -0.97
C ALA A 100 -4.98 4.05 -0.15
N ILE A 101 -4.10 3.17 -0.60
CA ILE A 101 -3.70 1.98 0.15
C ILE A 101 -2.20 2.00 0.45
N TYR A 102 -1.81 1.43 1.58
CA TYR A 102 -0.44 1.19 1.99
C TYR A 102 -0.24 -0.31 2.10
N LEU A 103 0.87 -0.79 1.55
CA LEU A 103 1.27 -2.19 1.56
C LEU A 103 2.73 -2.26 1.99
N ASP A 104 3.08 -3.21 2.86
CA ASP A 104 4.49 -3.45 3.14
C ASP A 104 4.82 -4.92 3.42
N ARG A 105 6.10 -5.23 3.30
CA ARG A 105 6.67 -6.52 3.65
C ARG A 105 8.12 -6.37 4.07
N ARG A 106 8.63 -7.33 4.83
CA ARG A 106 10.07 -7.41 5.09
C ARG A 106 10.83 -7.69 3.80
N VAL A 107 11.96 -7.03 3.62
CA VAL A 107 12.81 -7.18 2.43
C VAL A 107 13.36 -8.59 2.29
N ARG A 108 13.69 -9.23 3.42
CA ARG A 108 14.18 -10.62 3.43
C ARG A 108 13.18 -11.63 2.84
N ASP A 109 11.89 -11.29 2.88
CA ASP A 109 10.81 -12.16 2.45
C ASP A 109 10.42 -11.87 0.99
N GLY A 110 11.02 -10.86 0.35
CA GLY A 110 10.82 -10.50 -1.05
C GLY A 110 10.66 -9.00 -1.28
N VAL A 111 10.56 -8.61 -2.55
CA VAL A 111 10.32 -7.22 -2.98
C VAL A 111 9.00 -7.11 -3.73
N ILE A 112 8.37 -5.93 -3.65
CA ILE A 112 7.21 -5.61 -4.48
C ILE A 112 7.76 -5.05 -5.80
N THR A 113 7.51 -5.74 -6.91
CA THR A 113 8.10 -5.36 -8.20
C THR A 113 7.41 -4.13 -8.79
N LYS A 114 8.17 -3.31 -9.53
CA LYS A 114 7.61 -2.16 -10.26
C LYS A 114 6.51 -2.59 -11.24
N GLN A 115 6.69 -3.72 -11.92
CA GLN A 115 5.69 -4.25 -12.85
C GLN A 115 4.35 -4.56 -12.15
N THR A 116 4.39 -5.17 -10.96
CA THR A 116 3.19 -5.43 -10.16
C THR A 116 2.49 -4.12 -9.78
N ILE A 117 3.26 -3.09 -9.40
CA ILE A 117 2.75 -1.76 -9.02
C ILE A 117 2.12 -1.04 -10.22
N ASP A 118 2.83 -1.00 -11.35
CA ASP A 118 2.35 -0.38 -12.59
C ASP A 118 1.02 -1.04 -13.03
N LYS A 119 0.94 -2.37 -12.94
CA LYS A 119 -0.28 -3.13 -13.26
C LYS A 119 -1.44 -2.87 -12.27
N LEU A 120 -1.14 -2.67 -10.99
CA LEU A 120 -2.15 -2.24 -10.01
C LEU A 120 -2.65 -0.82 -10.29
N MET A 121 -1.77 0.10 -10.68
CA MET A 121 -2.15 1.45 -11.10
C MET A 121 -3.04 1.42 -12.34
N GLN A 122 -2.71 0.59 -13.33
CA GLN A 122 -3.56 0.36 -14.50
C GLN A 122 -4.93 -0.19 -14.11
N LEU A 123 -5.00 -1.12 -13.15
CA LEU A 123 -6.28 -1.63 -12.65
C LEU A 123 -7.12 -0.52 -12.02
N ALA A 124 -6.53 0.29 -11.13
CA ALA A 124 -7.24 1.39 -10.48
C ALA A 124 -7.79 2.39 -11.50
N GLN A 125 -6.97 2.75 -12.50
CA GLN A 125 -7.37 3.65 -13.58
C GLN A 125 -8.47 3.04 -14.46
N PHE A 126 -8.32 1.76 -14.83
CA PHE A 126 -9.28 1.06 -15.69
C PHE A 126 -10.67 0.95 -15.03
N VAL A 127 -10.71 0.66 -13.73
CA VAL A 127 -11.97 0.62 -12.97
C VAL A 127 -12.66 1.98 -12.94
N GLU A 128 -11.89 3.04 -12.70
CA GLU A 128 -12.40 4.42 -12.65
C GLU A 128 -12.92 4.90 -14.02
N GLU A 129 -12.13 4.74 -15.07
CA GLU A 129 -12.48 5.20 -16.43
C GLU A 129 -13.72 4.53 -17.00
N ASN A 130 -13.90 3.23 -16.71
CA ASN A 130 -15.03 2.45 -17.21
C ASN A 130 -16.22 2.43 -16.25
N GLN A 131 -16.10 3.10 -15.09
CA GLN A 131 -17.13 3.15 -14.04
C GLN A 131 -17.61 1.75 -13.63
N PHE A 132 -16.67 0.80 -13.54
CA PHE A 132 -17.02 -0.57 -13.16
C PHE A 132 -17.58 -0.60 -11.74
N GLN A 133 -18.77 -1.16 -11.59
CA GLN A 133 -19.32 -1.48 -10.28
C GLN A 133 -18.78 -2.82 -9.82
N ILE A 134 -17.57 -2.81 -9.28
CA ILE A 134 -16.92 -4.00 -8.71
C ILE A 134 -17.78 -4.54 -7.56
N LYS A 135 -18.27 -5.78 -7.71
CA LYS A 135 -19.18 -6.40 -6.75
C LYS A 135 -18.45 -7.12 -5.64
N ASN A 136 -17.26 -7.64 -5.93
CA ASN A 136 -16.45 -8.43 -5.01
C ASN A 136 -14.96 -8.46 -5.45
N GLU A 137 -14.14 -9.06 -4.59
CA GLU A 137 -12.69 -9.20 -4.81
C GLU A 137 -12.34 -10.10 -5.99
N ASP A 138 -13.13 -11.16 -6.25
CA ASP A 138 -12.85 -12.11 -7.34
C ASP A 138 -12.96 -11.42 -8.71
N GLU A 139 -13.97 -10.57 -8.89
CA GLU A 139 -14.14 -9.76 -10.10
C GLU A 139 -12.96 -8.80 -10.30
N LEU A 140 -12.52 -8.13 -9.23
CA LEU A 140 -11.38 -7.23 -9.30
C LEU A 140 -10.06 -7.96 -9.59
N PHE A 141 -9.86 -9.13 -8.99
CA PHE A 141 -8.71 -9.97 -9.26
C PHE A 141 -8.73 -10.51 -10.69
N GLN A 142 -9.89 -10.88 -11.22
CA GLN A 142 -10.02 -11.30 -12.60
C GLN A 142 -9.63 -10.17 -13.57
N LEU A 143 -10.13 -8.96 -13.35
CA LEU A 143 -9.72 -7.78 -14.13
C LEU A 143 -8.22 -7.56 -14.06
N TYR A 144 -7.62 -7.72 -12.88
CA TYR A 144 -6.17 -7.66 -12.73
C TYR A 144 -5.48 -8.72 -13.60
N GLN A 145 -5.95 -9.96 -13.66
CA GLN A 145 -5.34 -11.00 -14.51
C GLN A 145 -5.42 -10.67 -16.01
N GLU A 146 -6.49 -10.01 -16.46
CA GLU A 146 -6.73 -9.66 -17.86
C GLU A 146 -5.87 -8.49 -18.35
N LEU A 147 -5.41 -7.61 -17.45
CA LEU A 147 -4.48 -6.52 -17.78
C LEU A 147 -3.10 -7.08 -18.14
N THR A 148 -2.53 -6.65 -19.27
CA THR A 148 -1.28 -7.17 -19.82
C THR A 148 -0.07 -6.31 -19.46
#